data_AF-A0A5K0WMR8-F1
#
_entry.id   AF-A0A5K0WMR8-F1
#
_cell.length_a   1.000
_cell.length_b   1.000
_cell.length_c   1.000
_cell.angle_alpha   90.00
_cell.angle_beta   90.00
_cell.angle_gamma   90.00
#
_symmetry.space_group_name_H-M   'P 1'
#
loop_
_entity.id
_entity.type
_entity.pdbx_description
1 polymer ?
#
loop_
_entity_poly.entity_id
_entity_poly.type
_entity_poly.pdbx_seq_one_letter_code
_entity_poly.pdbx_strand_id
1 'polypeptide(L)' 'TIAARTRQSTDKVATKNNKAAKQRRVVVTGMGVVTSLGHDPDTFYKNLLEGVSGISEIESFD' A
#
# COMPACT_ATOMS: atom_id res chain seq x y z
N THR A 1 -45.77 -4.44 27.43
CA THR A 1 -44.34 -4.11 27.33
C THR A 1 -43.54 -5.24 27.93
N ILE A 2 -42.96 -6.10 27.10
CA ILE A 2 -42.09 -7.20 27.54
C ILE A 2 -40.70 -6.83 27.06
N ALA A 3 -39.86 -6.36 27.98
CA ALA A 3 -38.50 -5.95 27.67
C ALA A 3 -37.66 -7.19 27.33
N ALA A 4 -37.12 -7.20 26.11
CA ALA A 4 -36.26 -8.25 25.60
C ALA A 4 -34.96 -8.33 26.42
N ARG A 5 -34.78 -9.51 27.01
CA ARG A 5 -33.54 -10.13 27.47
C ARG A 5 -32.28 -9.61 26.75
N THR A 6 -31.44 -8.87 27.46
CA THR A 6 -30.05 -8.64 27.02
C THR A 6 -29.23 -9.88 27.38
N ARG A 7 -28.79 -10.62 26.37
CA ARG A 7 -27.84 -11.73 26.50
C ARG A 7 -26.43 -11.15 26.63
N GLN A 8 -25.68 -11.68 27.60
CA GLN A 8 -24.29 -12.18 27.53
C GLN A 8 -23.29 -11.35 26.69
N SER A 9 -22.03 -11.18 27.06
CA SER A 9 -21.14 -12.14 27.69
C SER A 9 -19.82 -11.42 27.96
N THR A 10 -19.13 -11.90 28.97
CA THR A 10 -17.69 -11.77 29.19
C THR A 10 -16.87 -11.77 27.90
N ASP A 11 -16.05 -10.74 27.71
CA ASP A 11 -14.74 -10.84 27.06
C ASP A 11 -13.77 -9.84 27.69
N LYS A 12 -13.43 -10.09 28.96
CA LYS A 12 -12.22 -9.57 29.61
C LYS A 12 -11.02 -10.44 29.21
N VAL A 13 -10.57 -10.47 27.95
CA VAL A 13 -9.24 -11.01 27.62
C VAL A 13 -8.70 -10.37 26.34
N ALA A 14 -7.85 -9.35 26.48
CA ALA A 14 -6.62 -9.19 25.69
C ALA A 14 -5.90 -7.91 26.11
N THR A 15 -4.98 -8.03 27.07
CA THR A 15 -3.90 -7.05 27.21
C THR A 15 -3.00 -7.18 25.98
N LYS A 16 -3.02 -6.21 25.06
CA LYS A 16 -1.97 -6.05 24.03
C LYS A 16 -1.51 -4.60 23.95
N ASN A 17 -0.48 -4.29 24.72
CA ASN A 17 0.57 -3.29 24.51
C ASN A 17 0.20 -2.06 23.67
N ASN A 18 -0.71 -1.22 24.17
CA ASN A 18 -0.75 0.18 23.75
C ASN A 18 0.43 0.93 24.39
N LYS A 19 1.66 0.64 23.94
CA LYS A 19 2.65 1.71 23.90
C LYS A 19 2.03 2.71 22.95
N ALA A 20 1.56 3.85 23.46
CA ALA A 20 1.15 4.98 22.64
C ALA A 20 2.27 5.19 21.61
N ALA A 21 2.09 4.62 20.41
CA ALA A 21 3.10 4.62 19.38
C ALA A 21 3.07 6.06 18.90
N LYS A 22 3.91 6.89 19.54
CA LYS A 22 4.11 8.29 19.21
C LYS A 22 4.03 8.40 17.69
N GLN A 23 3.10 9.22 17.20
CA GLN A 23 2.86 9.43 15.77
C GLN A 23 4.22 9.66 15.09
N ARG A 24 4.67 8.68 14.30
CA ARG A 24 5.96 8.74 13.62
C ARG A 24 5.77 9.58 12.37
N ARG A 25 6.38 10.77 12.36
CA ARG A 25 6.40 11.62 11.17
C ARG A 25 7.40 11.03 10.19
N VAL A 26 6.91 10.58 9.05
CA VAL A 26 7.71 10.09 7.93
C VAL A 26 7.51 11.09 6.80
N VAL A 27 8.61 11.47 6.16
CA VAL A 27 8.60 12.35 4.99
C VAL A 27 9.30 11.63 3.84
N VAL A 28 8.80 11.85 2.63
CA VAL A 28 9.47 11.46 1.38
C VAL A 28 10.14 12.69 0.82
N THR A 29 11.46 12.63 0.63
CA THR A 29 12.28 13.78 0.18
C THR A 29 12.54 13.78 -1.32
N GLY A 30 12.26 12.67 -2.01
CA GLY A 30 12.42 12.54 -3.45
C GLY A 30 12.02 11.14 -3.93
N MET A 31 11.75 11.02 -5.22
CA MET A 31 11.45 9.76 -5.89
C MET A 31 12.21 9.69 -7.22
N GLY A 32 12.60 8.49 -7.62
CA GLY A 32 13.27 8.22 -8.89
C GLY A 32 13.03 6.78 -9.32
N VAL A 33 13.11 6.54 -10.63
CA VAL A 33 12.78 5.24 -11.23
C VAL A 33 13.61 5.04 -12.49
N VAL A 34 14.06 3.81 -12.72
CA VAL A 34 14.72 3.41 -13.98
C VAL A 34 14.03 2.14 -14.43
N THR A 35 13.23 2.25 -15.49
CA THR A 35 12.44 1.14 -16.04
C THR A 35 12.40 1.22 -17.57
N SER A 36 11.96 0.14 -18.20
CA SER A 36 11.63 0.13 -19.64
C SER A 36 10.45 1.04 -19.99
N LEU A 37 9.67 1.50 -18.99
CA LEU A 37 8.56 2.44 -19.18
C LEU A 37 8.94 3.91 -18.94
N GLY A 38 10.22 4.20 -18.66
CA GLY A 38 10.70 5.56 -18.41
C GLY A 38 11.79 5.62 -17.33
N HIS A 39 12.56 6.70 -17.36
CA HIS A 39 13.70 6.95 -16.46
C HIS A 39 13.45 8.11 -15.48
N ASP A 40 12.21 8.58 -15.42
CA ASP A 40 11.73 9.57 -14.46
C ASP A 40 10.30 9.21 -14.01
N PRO A 41 9.88 9.65 -12.81
CA PRO A 41 8.57 9.27 -12.26
C PRO A 41 7.38 9.69 -13.11
N ASP A 42 7.47 10.84 -13.79
CA ASP A 42 6.36 11.42 -14.53
C ASP A 42 6.10 10.60 -15.81
N THR A 43 7.15 10.32 -16.58
CA THR A 43 7.10 9.47 -17.78
C THR A 43 6.66 8.05 -17.41
N PHE A 44 7.26 7.47 -16.38
CA PHE A 44 6.90 6.13 -15.90
C PHE A 44 5.42 6.02 -15.54
N TYR A 45 4.91 6.98 -14.75
CA TYR A 45 3.53 6.94 -14.29
C TYR A 45 2.52 7.15 -15.42
N LYS A 46 2.80 8.08 -16.34
CA LYS A 46 1.97 8.29 -17.52
C LYS A 46 1.87 7.02 -18.37
N ASN A 47 3.00 6.41 -18.72
CA ASN A 47 3.03 5.20 -19.55
C ASN A 47 2.33 4.02 -18.86
N LEU A 48 2.46 3.91 -17.53
CA LEU A 48 1.76 2.91 -16.75
C LEU A 48 0.23 3.09 -16.82
N LEU A 49 -0.27 4.33 -16.70
CA LEU A 49 -1.71 4.63 -16.82
C LEU A 49 -2.26 4.43 -18.24
N GLU A 50 -1.43 4.67 -19.26
CA GLU A 50 -1.76 4.42 -20.66
C GLU A 50 -1.74 2.91 -21.01
N GLY A 51 -1.32 2.05 -20.09
CA GLY A 51 -1.28 0.59 -20.28
C GLY A 51 -0.12 0.13 -21.18
N VAL A 52 0.93 0.94 -21.32
CA VAL A 52 2.12 0.57 -22.09
C VAL A 52 2.82 -0.60 -21.40
N SER A 53 3.12 -1.65 -22.17
CA SER A 53 3.93 -2.79 -21.72
C SER A 53 5.38 -2.58 -22.12
N GLY A 54 6.30 -2.74 -21.17
CA GLY A 54 7.74 -2.76 -21.43
C GLY A 54 8.28 -4.16 -21.74
N ILE A 55 7.40 -5.17 -21.85
CA ILE A 55 7.75 -6.56 -22.15
C ILE A 55 7.47 -6.82 -23.63
N SER A 56 8.46 -7.34 -24.34
CA SER A 56 8.39 -7.74 -25.75
C SER A 56 9.21 -9.00 -25.98
N GLU A 57 9.02 -9.63 -27.14
CA GLU A 57 9.87 -10.73 -27.59
C GLU A 57 11.29 -10.22 -27.85
N ILE A 58 12.29 -11.08 -27.66
CA ILE A 58 13.68 -10.72 -27.87
C ILE A 58 14.00 -10.87 -29.36
N GLU A 59 14.32 -9.75 -30.02
CA GLU A 59 14.57 -9.71 -31.47
C GLU A 59 15.98 -10.19 -31.84
N SER A 60 16.96 -9.99 -30.95
CA SER A 60 18.35 -10.38 -31.17
C SER A 60 19.13 -10.49 -29.86
N PHE A 61 20.17 -11.32 -29.88
CA PHE A 61 21.21 -11.37 -28.85
C PHE A 61 22.57 -11.13 -29.51
N ASP A 62 23.42 -10.33 -28.87
CA ASP A 62 24.86 -10.21 -29.15
C ASP A 62 25.64 -11.11 -28.19
#